data_AF-A0A1I6KZR9-F1
#
_entry.id   AF-A0A1I6KZR9-F1
#
_cell.length_a   1.000
_cell.length_b   1.000
_cell.length_c   1.000
_cell.angle_alpha   90.00
_cell.angle_beta   90.00
_cell.angle_gamma   90.00
#
_symmetry.space_group_name_H-M   'P 1'
#
loop_
_entity.id
_entity.type
_entity.pdbx_description
1 polymer ?
#
loop_
_entity_poly.entity_id
_entity_poly.type
_entity_poly.pdbx_seq_one_letter_code
_entity_poly.pdbx_strand_id
1 'polypeptide(L)'
;MPRRSTLAVAALLGVLVLALLAVQTGAWVDVVGTGEYDRTNVTAVDANGTELATAEVRIADSYTKRYVGLSNTESLGPDEGMLFVHDGEAERAFVMREMAFPLDIVFADANGTVTTIHHAPVPAEGTGESDLQRYRGTGQYVLEVNRGWTNRTGLDVGDRLQIPGETNGTGAADGTTGAGEVNDANQTRDPMATCTANGTAAAAMAPAERPVVSALDANGTRLGSVRAMVAANGSEKFTGLSETKSLGADEGMLFVYDEVGTHTFVMRDMDFPLDIVFADANGAVTTIHHAPVPPEGTNESELTGYEGTGQYVLEVNRGWTNETGLDVGDRLCFPANQ
;
A
#
# COMPACT_ATOMS: atom_id res chain seq x y z
N MET A 1 1.84 56.44 -15.58
CA MET A 1 1.26 55.27 -14.89
C MET A 1 1.09 54.14 -15.90
N PRO A 2 2.03 53.18 -16.01
CA PRO A 2 1.81 52.00 -16.85
C PRO A 2 0.71 51.14 -16.22
N ARG A 3 -0.21 50.67 -17.06
CA ARG A 3 -1.45 50.01 -16.66
C ARG A 3 -1.16 48.66 -16.02
N ARG A 4 -1.76 48.40 -14.86
CA ARG A 4 -1.68 47.14 -14.07
C ARG A 4 -1.89 45.85 -14.91
N SER A 5 -2.50 45.96 -16.09
CA SER A 5 -2.74 44.86 -17.02
C SER A 5 -1.48 44.31 -17.70
N THR A 6 -0.45 45.12 -17.99
CA THR A 6 0.77 44.62 -18.66
C THR A 6 1.68 43.82 -17.73
N LEU A 7 1.66 44.14 -16.43
CA LEU A 7 2.40 43.39 -15.40
C LEU A 7 1.77 42.01 -15.15
N ALA A 8 0.44 41.92 -15.15
CA ALA A 8 -0.28 40.66 -14.97
C ALA A 8 -0.02 39.68 -16.12
N VAL A 9 -0.01 40.16 -17.37
CA VAL A 9 0.26 39.33 -18.56
C VAL A 9 1.72 38.85 -18.59
N ALA A 10 2.67 39.71 -18.21
CA ALA A 10 4.09 39.33 -18.13
C ALA A 10 4.36 38.27 -17.03
N ALA A 11 3.67 38.38 -15.88
CA ALA A 11 3.77 37.38 -14.81
C ALA A 11 3.18 36.02 -15.24
N LEU A 12 2.03 36.01 -15.91
CA LEU A 12 1.40 34.80 -16.44
C LEU A 12 2.27 34.11 -17.50
N LEU A 13 2.87 34.87 -18.41
CA LEU A 13 3.82 34.33 -19.39
C LEU A 13 5.08 33.79 -18.72
N GLY A 14 5.58 34.44 -17.66
CA GLY A 14 6.70 33.94 -16.87
C GLY A 14 6.41 32.60 -16.18
N VAL A 15 5.22 32.47 -15.58
CA VAL A 15 4.76 31.20 -14.97
C VAL A 15 4.60 30.12 -16.04
N LEU A 16 4.09 30.45 -17.23
CA LEU A 16 3.89 29.49 -18.30
C LEU A 16 5.23 29.01 -18.91
N VAL A 17 6.23 29.88 -18.99
CA VAL A 17 7.58 29.52 -19.43
C VAL A 17 8.30 28.68 -18.38
N LEU A 18 8.18 29.01 -17.09
CA LEU A 18 8.67 28.16 -16.01
C LEU A 18 7.96 26.80 -15.99
N ALA A 19 6.65 26.79 -16.30
CA ALA A 19 5.88 25.58 -16.42
C ALA A 19 6.43 24.68 -17.55
N LEU A 20 6.59 25.25 -18.74
CA LEU A 20 7.17 24.56 -19.90
C LEU A 20 8.61 24.10 -19.67
N LEU A 21 9.45 24.92 -19.03
CA LEU A 21 10.85 24.58 -18.78
C LEU A 21 10.96 23.41 -17.82
N ALA A 22 10.22 23.43 -16.73
CA ALA A 22 10.29 22.31 -15.82
C ALA A 22 9.77 21.03 -16.53
N VAL A 23 8.76 21.14 -17.43
CA VAL A 23 8.16 19.97 -18.12
C VAL A 23 9.20 19.32 -19.03
N GLN A 24 10.03 20.14 -19.67
CA GLN A 24 11.16 19.66 -20.47
C GLN A 24 12.31 19.10 -19.63
N THR A 25 12.54 19.61 -18.42
CA THR A 25 13.64 19.13 -17.56
C THR A 25 13.24 17.96 -16.67
N GLY A 26 11.98 17.51 -16.71
CA GLY A 26 11.49 16.42 -15.85
C GLY A 26 11.35 16.78 -14.37
N ALA A 27 11.54 18.05 -13.99
CA ALA A 27 11.51 18.51 -12.60
C ALA A 27 10.10 18.46 -11.94
N TRP A 28 9.08 17.99 -12.67
CA TRP A 28 7.71 17.75 -12.16
C TRP A 28 7.57 16.34 -11.60
N VAL A 29 8.41 15.41 -12.05
CA VAL A 29 8.35 14.02 -11.62
C VAL A 29 8.70 13.91 -10.13
N ASP A 30 9.63 14.75 -9.65
CA ASP A 30 9.95 14.87 -8.22
C ASP A 30 8.87 15.60 -7.40
N VAL A 31 8.02 16.42 -8.04
CA VAL A 31 7.03 17.27 -7.36
C VAL A 31 5.66 16.60 -7.25
N VAL A 32 5.34 15.64 -8.12
CA VAL A 32 4.09 14.86 -8.09
C VAL A 32 4.45 13.43 -7.64
N GLY A 33 4.87 13.33 -6.38
CA GLY A 33 5.47 12.13 -5.80
C GLY A 33 4.55 10.90 -5.80
N THR A 34 4.92 9.90 -6.58
CA THR A 34 4.99 8.53 -6.04
C THR A 34 6.08 8.59 -4.96
N GLY A 35 5.77 8.29 -3.70
CA GLY A 35 6.69 8.52 -2.58
C GLY A 35 8.12 8.04 -2.89
N GLU A 36 9.11 8.86 -2.53
CA GLU A 36 10.53 8.58 -2.76
C GLU A 36 10.86 7.18 -2.20
N TYR A 37 11.47 6.33 -3.03
CA TYR A 37 11.92 5.02 -2.55
C TYR A 37 13.19 5.22 -1.73
N ASP A 38 13.17 4.77 -0.48
CA ASP A 38 14.42 4.55 0.25
C ASP A 38 15.31 3.59 -0.54
N ARG A 39 16.62 3.82 -0.44
CA ARG A 39 17.63 3.00 -1.11
C ARG A 39 18.58 2.39 -0.10
N THR A 40 19.03 1.17 -0.39
CA THR A 40 20.09 0.51 0.38
C THR A 40 20.95 -0.34 -0.55
N ASN A 41 22.07 -0.83 -0.03
CA ASN A 41 22.91 -1.79 -0.72
C ASN A 41 22.63 -3.18 -0.16
N VAL A 42 22.36 -4.14 -1.03
CA VAL A 42 22.25 -5.56 -0.68
C VAL A 42 23.48 -6.27 -1.20
N THR A 43 24.23 -6.90 -0.31
CA THR A 43 25.46 -7.62 -0.64
C THR A 43 25.20 -9.12 -0.63
N ALA A 44 25.37 -9.77 -1.78
CA ALA A 44 25.36 -11.22 -1.90
C ALA A 44 26.68 -11.81 -1.40
N VAL A 45 26.62 -12.81 -0.52
CA VAL A 45 27.79 -13.53 -0.02
C VAL A 45 27.59 -15.04 -0.14
N ASP A 46 28.66 -15.76 -0.44
CA ASP A 46 28.64 -17.22 -0.50
C ASP A 46 28.54 -17.86 0.90
N ALA A 47 28.38 -19.19 0.95
CA ALA A 47 28.37 -19.95 2.20
C ALA A 47 29.63 -19.78 3.10
N ASN A 48 30.76 -19.31 2.55
CA ASN A 48 31.99 -19.02 3.30
C ASN A 48 32.08 -17.56 3.76
N GLY A 49 31.12 -16.71 3.41
CA GLY A 49 31.12 -15.28 3.67
C GLY A 49 31.95 -14.45 2.68
N THR A 50 32.33 -15.02 1.52
CA THR A 50 32.97 -14.30 0.43
C THR A 50 31.95 -13.43 -0.27
N GLU A 51 32.21 -12.14 -0.43
CA GLU A 51 31.35 -11.25 -1.22
C GLU A 51 31.36 -11.67 -2.71
N LEU A 52 30.16 -11.86 -3.24
CA LEU A 52 29.92 -12.19 -4.65
C LEU A 52 29.63 -10.94 -5.47
N ALA A 53 28.72 -10.10 -4.97
CA ALA A 53 28.33 -8.84 -5.59
C ALA A 53 27.51 -7.97 -4.64
N THR A 54 27.40 -6.68 -4.96
CA THR A 54 26.51 -5.74 -4.28
C THR A 54 25.58 -5.09 -5.29
N ALA A 55 24.30 -4.99 -4.96
CA ALA A 55 23.29 -4.27 -5.75
C ALA A 55 22.74 -3.08 -4.96
N GLU A 56 22.60 -1.93 -5.61
CA GLU A 56 21.87 -0.78 -5.08
C GLU A 56 20.37 -0.97 -5.35
N VAL A 57 19.56 -1.03 -4.30
CA VAL A 57 18.16 -1.42 -4.41
C VAL A 57 17.23 -0.36 -3.87
N ARG A 58 16.09 -0.18 -4.54
CA ARG A 58 14.92 0.50 -3.98
C ARG A 58 14.23 -0.40 -2.97
N ILE A 59 13.77 0.14 -1.85
CA ILE A 59 13.09 -0.63 -0.80
C ILE A 59 11.57 -0.55 -0.99
N ALA A 60 10.95 -1.73 -1.15
CA ALA A 60 9.52 -1.94 -1.16
C ALA A 60 9.06 -2.61 0.15
N ASP A 61 8.87 -1.78 1.18
CA ASP A 61 8.50 -2.16 2.55
C ASP A 61 7.00 -2.00 2.86
N SER A 62 6.24 -1.41 1.92
CA SER A 62 4.79 -1.26 1.99
C SER A 62 4.13 -1.99 0.83
N TYR A 63 2.89 -2.48 1.01
CA TYR A 63 2.14 -3.14 -0.08
C TYR A 63 2.18 -2.31 -1.35
N THR A 64 1.91 -1.00 -1.29
CA THR A 64 1.87 -0.14 -2.48
C THR A 64 3.17 -0.23 -3.28
N LYS A 65 4.32 -0.09 -2.60
CA LYS A 65 5.63 -0.25 -3.23
C LYS A 65 5.83 -1.68 -3.75
N ARG A 66 5.38 -2.70 -3.01
CA ARG A 66 5.48 -4.12 -3.39
C ARG A 66 4.59 -4.52 -4.59
N TYR A 67 3.40 -3.94 -4.70
CA TYR A 67 2.45 -4.24 -5.77
C TYR A 67 2.82 -3.55 -7.07
N VAL A 68 3.29 -2.31 -6.98
CA VAL A 68 3.86 -1.59 -8.12
C VAL A 68 5.16 -2.27 -8.56
N GLY A 69 6.01 -2.65 -7.61
CA GLY A 69 7.29 -3.28 -7.89
C GLY A 69 8.08 -2.51 -8.94
N LEU A 70 8.51 -3.23 -9.97
CA LEU A 70 9.23 -2.68 -11.11
C LEU A 70 8.37 -2.39 -12.35
N SER A 71 7.04 -2.54 -12.29
CA SER A 71 6.16 -2.38 -13.48
C SER A 71 6.25 -1.00 -14.14
N ASN A 72 6.48 0.06 -13.37
CA ASN A 72 6.67 1.43 -13.89
C ASN A 72 8.13 1.77 -14.22
N THR A 73 9.01 0.77 -14.27
CA THR A 73 10.44 0.96 -14.54
C THR A 73 10.71 0.53 -15.98
N GLU A 74 11.41 1.36 -16.77
CA GLU A 74 11.78 1.00 -18.14
C GLU A 74 13.04 0.13 -18.22
N SER A 75 13.98 0.31 -17.29
CA SER A 75 15.21 -0.47 -17.19
C SER A 75 15.87 -0.33 -15.81
N LEU A 76 16.79 -1.25 -15.49
CA LEU A 76 17.69 -1.16 -14.34
C LEU A 76 19.15 -1.10 -14.80
N GLY A 77 19.99 -0.37 -14.07
CA GLY A 77 21.43 -0.50 -14.14
C GLY A 77 21.91 -1.93 -13.85
N PRO A 78 23.16 -2.28 -14.23
CA PRO A 78 23.64 -3.67 -14.15
C PRO A 78 23.64 -4.23 -12.73
N ASP A 79 23.82 -3.38 -11.72
CA ASP A 79 23.85 -3.73 -10.30
C ASP A 79 22.81 -2.91 -9.53
N GLU A 80 21.64 -2.71 -10.15
CA GLU A 80 20.46 -2.10 -9.52
C GLU A 80 19.33 -3.11 -9.36
N GLY A 81 18.46 -2.88 -8.38
CA GLY A 81 17.32 -3.75 -8.12
C GLY A 81 16.22 -3.13 -7.28
N MET A 82 15.32 -4.00 -6.81
CA MET A 82 14.31 -3.69 -5.81
C MET A 82 14.29 -4.79 -4.75
N LEU A 83 14.29 -4.39 -3.48
CA LEU A 83 14.18 -5.27 -2.33
C LEU A 83 12.78 -5.13 -1.73
N PHE A 84 12.04 -6.22 -1.74
CA PHE A 84 10.75 -6.33 -1.08
C PHE A 84 10.99 -6.84 0.33
N VAL A 85 10.59 -6.04 1.32
CA VAL A 85 10.73 -6.35 2.75
C VAL A 85 9.36 -6.70 3.30
N HIS A 86 9.23 -7.81 4.00
CA HIS A 86 7.97 -8.23 4.63
C HIS A 86 8.12 -8.43 6.14
N ASP A 87 7.00 -8.40 6.85
CA ASP A 87 6.97 -8.52 8.33
C ASP A 87 7.38 -9.91 8.86
N GLY A 88 7.44 -10.92 7.99
CA GLY A 88 7.85 -12.27 8.35
C GLY A 88 7.95 -13.22 7.17
N GLU A 89 8.44 -14.43 7.44
CA GLU A 89 8.56 -15.49 6.44
C GLU A 89 7.19 -16.07 6.07
N ALA A 90 6.93 -16.16 4.77
CA ALA A 90 5.74 -16.82 4.22
C ALA A 90 6.03 -17.35 2.81
N GLU A 91 5.17 -18.24 2.32
CA GLU A 91 5.11 -18.51 0.88
C GLU A 91 4.55 -17.27 0.17
N ARG A 92 5.23 -16.83 -0.90
CA ARG A 92 4.89 -15.63 -1.65
C ARG A 92 4.92 -15.93 -3.14
N ALA A 93 4.11 -15.21 -3.90
CA ALA A 93 4.05 -15.33 -5.36
C ALA A 93 4.28 -13.96 -6.00
N PHE A 94 5.23 -13.90 -6.92
CA PHE A 94 5.52 -12.71 -7.73
C PHE A 94 5.09 -12.94 -9.17
N VAL A 95 4.74 -11.86 -9.87
CA VAL A 95 4.31 -11.88 -11.28
C VAL A 95 5.03 -10.79 -12.06
N MET A 96 5.25 -11.00 -13.35
CA MET A 96 5.90 -10.02 -14.24
C MET A 96 4.87 -9.09 -14.90
N ARG A 97 3.90 -8.58 -14.13
CA ARG A 97 2.81 -7.73 -14.63
C ARG A 97 3.38 -6.45 -15.22
N GLU A 98 3.01 -6.15 -16.47
CA GLU A 98 3.39 -4.91 -17.17
C GLU A 98 4.91 -4.62 -17.18
N MET A 99 5.74 -5.67 -17.13
CA MET A 99 7.19 -5.52 -17.07
C MET A 99 7.81 -5.20 -18.44
N ALA A 100 8.70 -4.21 -18.48
CA ALA A 100 9.45 -3.84 -19.69
C ALA A 100 10.70 -4.69 -19.94
N PHE A 101 11.22 -5.37 -18.92
CA PHE A 101 12.47 -6.13 -18.98
C PHE A 101 12.43 -7.36 -18.06
N PRO A 102 13.24 -8.40 -18.35
CA PRO A 102 13.22 -9.63 -17.58
C PRO A 102 14.01 -9.52 -16.27
N LEU A 103 13.63 -10.30 -15.26
CA LEU A 103 14.21 -10.25 -13.92
C LEU A 103 14.74 -11.62 -13.45
N ASP A 104 15.71 -11.60 -12.55
CA ASP A 104 15.88 -12.67 -11.57
C ASP A 104 15.10 -12.29 -10.31
N ILE A 105 14.32 -13.23 -9.76
CA ILE A 105 13.52 -13.07 -8.54
C ILE A 105 14.12 -13.99 -7.48
N VAL A 106 14.74 -13.41 -6.46
CA VAL A 106 15.50 -14.12 -5.43
C VAL A 106 14.77 -14.03 -4.10
N PHE A 107 14.24 -15.15 -3.62
CA PHE A 107 13.59 -15.25 -2.31
C PHE A 107 14.63 -15.57 -1.24
N ALA A 108 14.55 -14.89 -0.10
CA ALA A 108 15.44 -15.11 1.03
C ALA A 108 14.69 -15.14 2.37
N ASP A 109 15.11 -16.02 3.26
CA ASP A 109 14.58 -16.18 4.62
C ASP A 109 14.90 -14.96 5.52
N ALA A 110 14.45 -14.97 6.78
CA ALA A 110 14.67 -13.87 7.74
C ALA A 110 16.15 -13.60 8.05
N ASN A 111 17.01 -14.61 7.87
CA ASN A 111 18.46 -14.42 8.00
C ASN A 111 19.07 -13.92 6.70
N GLY A 112 18.32 -13.83 5.60
CA GLY A 112 18.80 -13.50 4.28
C GLY A 112 19.31 -14.71 3.49
N THR A 113 19.15 -15.94 3.98
CA THR A 113 19.54 -17.14 3.22
C THR A 113 18.65 -17.28 2.00
N VAL A 114 19.24 -17.38 0.81
CA VAL A 114 18.50 -17.56 -0.44
C VAL A 114 17.82 -18.92 -0.45
N THR A 115 16.51 -18.93 -0.54
CA THR A 115 15.68 -20.14 -0.53
C THR A 115 15.27 -20.57 -1.92
N THR A 116 15.12 -19.62 -2.85
CA THR A 116 14.62 -19.88 -4.21
C THR A 116 15.07 -18.76 -5.15
N ILE A 117 15.48 -19.14 -6.36
CA ILE A 117 15.80 -18.21 -7.46
C ILE A 117 14.92 -18.57 -8.66
N HIS A 118 14.26 -17.58 -9.25
CA HIS A 118 13.56 -17.70 -10.53
C HIS A 118 14.17 -16.78 -11.57
N HIS A 119 14.24 -17.23 -12.82
CA HIS A 119 14.66 -16.43 -13.97
C HIS A 119 13.44 -16.07 -14.82
N ALA A 120 12.80 -14.94 -14.51
CA ALA A 120 11.51 -14.56 -15.06
C ALA A 120 11.64 -13.79 -16.39
N PRO A 121 11.19 -14.34 -17.53
CA PRO A 121 11.08 -13.58 -18.78
C PRO A 121 9.93 -12.56 -18.73
N VAL A 122 9.97 -11.58 -19.63
CA VAL A 122 8.82 -10.70 -19.89
C VAL A 122 7.68 -11.54 -20.47
N PRO A 123 6.43 -11.43 -19.95
CA PRO A 123 5.28 -12.11 -20.51
C PRO A 123 5.04 -11.74 -21.97
N ALA A 124 4.40 -12.63 -22.74
CA ALA A 124 4.02 -12.30 -24.12
C ALA A 124 3.06 -11.11 -24.15
N GLU A 125 3.16 -10.27 -25.19
CA GLU A 125 2.22 -9.15 -25.36
C GLU A 125 0.77 -9.65 -25.36
N GLY A 126 -0.09 -8.94 -24.61
CA GLY A 126 -1.50 -9.29 -24.46
C GLY A 126 -1.78 -10.42 -23.46
N THR A 127 -0.79 -10.88 -22.68
CA THR A 127 -1.03 -11.78 -21.54
C THR A 127 -1.92 -11.08 -20.52
N GLY A 128 -3.12 -11.62 -20.28
CA GLY A 128 -4.04 -11.11 -19.28
C GLY A 128 -3.56 -11.42 -17.85
N GLU A 129 -4.01 -10.63 -16.86
CA GLU A 129 -3.54 -10.77 -15.47
C GLU A 129 -3.75 -12.18 -14.89
N SER A 130 -4.86 -12.85 -15.25
CA SER A 130 -5.15 -14.22 -14.81
C SER A 130 -4.16 -15.26 -15.32
N ASP A 131 -3.53 -14.98 -16.46
CA ASP A 131 -2.66 -15.90 -17.19
C ASP A 131 -1.17 -15.67 -16.86
N LEU A 132 -0.87 -14.66 -16.04
CA LEU A 132 0.49 -14.39 -15.60
C LEU A 132 1.04 -15.57 -14.79
N GLN A 133 2.25 -15.99 -15.15
CA GLN A 133 2.99 -16.99 -14.38
C GLN A 133 3.30 -16.45 -12.98
N ARG A 134 2.97 -17.25 -11.97
CA ARG A 134 3.27 -16.98 -10.56
C ARG A 134 4.59 -17.66 -10.17
N TYR A 135 5.60 -16.87 -9.86
CA TYR A 135 6.89 -17.32 -9.35
C TYR A 135 6.82 -17.41 -7.83
N ARG A 136 6.77 -18.65 -7.31
CA ARG A 136 6.56 -18.92 -5.88
C ARG A 136 7.87 -19.21 -5.16
N GLY A 137 8.00 -18.70 -3.95
CA GLY A 137 9.13 -18.98 -3.06
C GLY A 137 8.77 -18.67 -1.60
N THR A 138 9.59 -19.15 -0.67
CA THR A 138 9.42 -18.84 0.77
C THR A 138 10.44 -17.82 1.20
N GLY A 139 10.03 -16.71 1.80
CA GLY A 139 10.99 -15.72 2.26
C GLY A 139 10.36 -14.56 3.02
N GLN A 140 11.19 -13.90 3.82
CA GLN A 140 10.90 -12.58 4.38
C GLN A 140 11.31 -11.48 3.40
N TYR A 141 12.37 -11.71 2.63
CA TYR A 141 12.90 -10.77 1.66
C TYR A 141 12.79 -11.34 0.25
N VAL A 142 12.52 -10.47 -0.72
CA VAL A 142 12.62 -10.81 -2.14
C VAL A 142 13.46 -9.74 -2.84
N LEU A 143 14.50 -10.16 -3.55
CA LEU A 143 15.35 -9.28 -4.35
C LEU A 143 15.03 -9.49 -5.83
N GLU A 144 14.59 -8.43 -6.50
CA GLU A 144 14.45 -8.37 -7.95
C GLU A 144 15.62 -7.60 -8.55
N VAL A 145 16.34 -8.24 -9.47
CA VAL A 145 17.48 -7.69 -10.21
C VAL A 145 17.39 -8.08 -11.68
N ASN A 146 18.18 -7.46 -12.55
CA ASN A 146 18.25 -7.82 -13.97
C ASN A 146 18.42 -9.34 -14.18
N ARG A 147 17.66 -9.93 -15.11
CA ARG A 147 17.76 -11.37 -15.38
C ARG A 147 19.19 -11.78 -15.76
N GLY A 148 19.69 -12.84 -15.15
CA GLY A 148 21.06 -13.33 -15.30
C GLY A 148 22.07 -12.69 -14.35
N TRP A 149 21.65 -11.76 -13.48
CA TRP A 149 22.51 -11.21 -12.43
C TRP A 149 23.00 -12.31 -11.48
N THR A 150 22.13 -13.24 -11.09
CA THR A 150 22.49 -14.38 -10.22
C THR A 150 23.52 -15.29 -10.91
N ASN A 151 23.35 -15.56 -12.20
CA ASN A 151 24.31 -16.36 -12.97
C ASN A 151 25.68 -15.66 -13.14
N ARG A 152 25.68 -14.34 -13.36
CA ARG A 152 26.92 -13.56 -13.54
C ARG A 152 27.72 -13.45 -12.25
N THR A 153 27.04 -13.34 -11.11
CA THR A 153 27.66 -13.14 -9.79
C THR A 153 27.99 -14.45 -9.09
N GLY A 154 27.34 -15.54 -9.49
CA GLY A 154 27.46 -16.85 -8.86
C GLY A 154 26.63 -16.98 -7.58
N LEU A 155 25.60 -16.13 -7.40
CA LEU A 155 24.67 -16.27 -6.29
C LEU A 155 23.75 -17.48 -6.53
N ASP A 156 23.78 -18.45 -5.61
CA ASP A 156 23.00 -19.68 -5.67
C ASP A 156 22.10 -19.85 -4.43
N VAL A 157 21.17 -20.83 -4.48
CA VAL A 157 20.35 -21.20 -3.32
C VAL A 157 21.25 -21.70 -2.18
N GLY A 158 21.03 -21.19 -0.98
CA GLY A 158 21.85 -21.45 0.22
C GLY A 158 22.89 -20.38 0.54
N ASP A 159 23.22 -19.50 -0.42
CA ASP A 159 23.99 -18.29 -0.17
C ASP A 159 23.17 -17.26 0.60
N ARG A 160 23.75 -16.11 0.94
CA ARG A 160 23.11 -15.11 1.80
C ARG A 160 23.09 -13.71 1.20
N LEU A 161 21.95 -13.04 1.33
CA LEU A 161 21.79 -11.61 1.13
C LEU A 161 22.07 -10.89 2.46
N GLN A 162 23.06 -10.01 2.47
CA GLN A 162 23.33 -9.10 3.57
C GLN A 162 22.59 -7.79 3.32
N ILE A 163 21.59 -7.53 4.17
CA ILE A 163 20.71 -6.38 4.13
C ILE A 163 21.01 -5.53 5.38
N PRO A 164 21.54 -4.29 5.22
CA PRO A 164 21.86 -3.43 6.35
C PRO A 164 20.66 -3.19 7.27
N GLY A 165 20.85 -3.34 8.58
CA GLY A 165 19.79 -3.17 9.59
C GLY A 165 18.90 -4.39 9.81
N GLU A 166 18.87 -5.32 8.86
CA GLU A 166 17.94 -6.45 8.84
C GLU A 166 18.64 -7.79 9.14
N THR A 167 19.76 -8.07 8.46
CA THR A 167 20.44 -9.37 8.56
C THR A 167 21.82 -9.27 9.23
N ASN A 168 22.25 -8.06 9.59
CA ASN A 168 23.50 -7.81 10.33
C ASN A 168 23.30 -8.11 11.82
N GLY A 169 23.02 -9.38 12.14
CA GLY A 169 22.77 -9.83 13.50
C GLY A 169 22.98 -11.34 13.64
N THR A 170 24.21 -11.74 13.99
CA THR A 170 24.46 -13.09 14.48
C THR A 170 24.26 -13.11 16.00
N GLY A 171 23.11 -13.66 16.43
CA GLY A 171 23.00 -14.40 17.70
C GLY A 171 22.45 -13.68 18.95
N ALA A 172 21.58 -14.43 19.63
CA ALA A 172 21.15 -14.38 21.03
C ALA A 172 19.79 -13.72 21.31
N ALA A 173 18.88 -14.61 21.72
CA ALA A 173 17.62 -14.34 22.39
C ALA A 173 17.77 -13.48 23.65
N ASP A 174 16.74 -12.71 23.96
CA ASP A 174 16.14 -12.75 25.30
C ASP A 174 14.67 -12.33 25.23
N GLY A 175 13.79 -13.19 25.74
CA GLY A 175 12.41 -12.83 26.01
C GLY A 175 12.34 -12.06 27.32
N THR A 176 11.29 -11.27 27.52
CA THR A 176 10.56 -11.23 28.79
C THR A 176 9.29 -10.38 28.65
N THR A 177 8.21 -11.05 29.03
CA THR A 177 6.88 -10.63 29.43
C THR A 177 6.76 -9.29 30.17
N GLY A 178 5.66 -8.59 29.93
CA GLY A 178 5.18 -7.51 30.78
C GLY A 178 3.69 -7.28 30.59
N ALA A 179 2.87 -8.16 31.16
CA ALA A 179 1.46 -7.90 31.40
C ALA A 179 1.31 -6.75 32.43
N GLY A 180 0.43 -5.80 32.13
CA GLY A 180 0.07 -4.71 33.03
C GLY A 180 -1.33 -4.23 32.72
N GLU A 181 -2.33 -4.84 33.37
CA GLU A 181 -3.67 -4.28 33.54
C GLU A 181 -3.59 -2.89 34.17
N VAL A 182 -4.35 -1.94 33.63
CA VAL A 182 -4.85 -0.78 34.39
C VAL A 182 -6.28 -0.49 33.95
N ASN A 183 -7.22 -0.91 34.78
CA ASN A 183 -8.51 -0.24 34.90
C ASN A 183 -8.29 1.07 35.65
N ASP A 184 -8.76 2.21 35.14
CA ASP A 184 -9.83 2.95 35.81
C ASP A 184 -10.36 4.10 34.94
N ALA A 185 -11.63 4.38 35.17
CA ALA A 185 -12.46 5.35 34.50
C ALA A 185 -11.91 6.78 34.56
N ASN A 186 -11.78 7.41 33.39
CA ASN A 186 -12.08 8.83 33.27
C ASN A 186 -12.50 9.15 31.83
N GLN A 187 -13.81 9.20 31.59
CA GLN A 187 -14.39 9.81 30.40
C GLN A 187 -14.11 11.31 30.43
N THR A 188 -12.89 11.70 30.05
CA THR A 188 -12.63 13.06 29.58
C THR A 188 -13.20 13.18 28.18
N ARG A 189 -14.28 13.96 28.06
CA ARG A 189 -14.88 14.36 26.80
C ARG A 189 -13.80 14.88 25.86
N ASP A 190 -13.49 14.11 24.82
CA ASP A 190 -12.69 14.56 23.70
C ASP A 190 -13.35 15.81 23.12
N PRO A 191 -12.57 16.86 22.76
CA PRO A 191 -13.12 18.05 22.14
C PRO A 191 -13.81 17.63 20.84
N MET A 192 -15.08 18.04 20.66
CA MET A 192 -15.86 17.80 19.45
C MET A 192 -14.97 17.93 18.22
N ALA A 193 -14.69 16.81 17.56
CA ALA A 193 -14.08 16.80 16.24
C ALA A 193 -14.97 17.70 15.37
N THR A 194 -14.39 18.79 14.85
CA THR A 194 -15.10 19.65 13.90
C THR A 194 -15.30 18.83 12.64
N CYS A 195 -16.45 18.16 12.54
CA CYS A 195 -16.84 17.40 11.37
C CYS A 195 -16.94 18.35 10.19
N THR A 196 -16.00 18.24 9.26
CA THR A 196 -16.15 18.92 7.98
C THR A 196 -16.94 17.99 7.09
N ALA A 197 -18.24 18.23 6.96
CA ALA A 197 -19.10 17.56 5.97
C ALA A 197 -18.79 18.01 4.53
N ASN A 198 -17.74 18.83 4.32
CA ASN A 198 -17.27 19.18 2.99
C ASN A 198 -16.08 18.28 2.67
N GLY A 199 -16.21 17.50 1.59
CA GLY A 199 -15.22 16.52 1.12
C GLY A 199 -13.81 17.03 0.79
N THR A 200 -13.48 18.27 1.12
CA THR A 200 -12.14 18.84 1.03
C THR A 200 -11.17 18.28 2.07
N ALA A 201 -11.64 17.80 3.22
CA ALA A 201 -10.73 17.30 4.28
C ALA A 201 -10.17 15.91 3.96
N ALA A 202 -11.02 14.96 3.55
CA ALA A 202 -10.57 13.60 3.25
C ALA A 202 -9.79 13.48 1.93
N ALA A 203 -10.07 14.34 0.94
CA ALA A 203 -9.31 14.39 -0.31
C ALA A 203 -7.85 14.88 -0.14
N ALA A 204 -7.52 15.47 1.00
CA ALA A 204 -6.19 15.98 1.32
C ALA A 204 -5.46 15.14 2.39
N MET A 205 -6.00 13.98 2.78
CA MET A 205 -5.35 13.08 3.73
C MET A 205 -4.28 12.24 3.02
N ALA A 206 -3.03 12.40 3.45
CA ALA A 206 -1.91 11.65 2.89
C ALA A 206 -1.96 10.17 3.32
N PRO A 207 -1.45 9.21 2.52
CA PRO A 207 -1.43 7.77 2.85
C PRO A 207 -0.77 7.42 4.20
N ALA A 208 0.16 8.26 4.67
CA ALA A 208 0.86 8.08 5.94
C ALA A 208 0.02 8.49 7.17
N GLU A 209 -1.05 9.25 6.98
CA GLU A 209 -1.93 9.66 8.07
C GLU A 209 -2.95 8.55 8.35
N ARG A 210 -3.04 8.12 9.60
CA ARG A 210 -4.09 7.20 10.05
C ARG A 210 -5.24 7.98 10.71
N PRO A 211 -6.15 8.60 9.92
CA PRO A 211 -7.27 9.40 10.41
C PRO A 211 -8.15 8.61 11.38
N VAL A 212 -8.76 9.31 12.32
CA VAL A 212 -9.86 8.76 13.12
C VAL A 212 -11.16 9.05 12.39
N VAL A 213 -11.78 8.03 11.81
CA VAL A 213 -13.11 8.12 11.19
C VAL A 213 -14.15 7.83 12.27
N SER A 214 -15.07 8.75 12.51
CA SER A 214 -16.15 8.58 13.50
C SER A 214 -17.49 8.35 12.81
N ALA A 215 -18.24 7.34 13.25
CA ALA A 215 -19.62 7.13 12.85
C ALA A 215 -20.57 7.95 13.73
N LEU A 216 -21.55 8.61 13.11
CA LEU A 216 -22.56 9.44 13.76
C LEU A 216 -23.96 9.04 13.30
N ASP A 217 -24.93 8.98 14.20
CA ASP A 217 -26.34 8.80 13.84
C ASP A 217 -26.92 10.03 13.13
N ALA A 218 -28.17 9.93 12.66
CA ALA A 218 -28.92 11.03 12.04
C ALA A 218 -29.04 12.31 12.91
N ASN A 219 -28.87 12.21 14.25
CA ASN A 219 -28.91 13.34 15.18
C ASN A 219 -27.51 13.91 15.49
N GLY A 220 -26.45 13.32 14.93
CA GLY A 220 -25.06 13.68 15.22
C GLY A 220 -24.50 13.04 16.49
N THR A 221 -25.18 12.06 17.08
CA THR A 221 -24.67 11.27 18.21
C THR A 221 -23.60 10.31 17.72
N ARG A 222 -22.46 10.24 18.40
CA ARG A 222 -21.38 9.33 18.01
C ARG A 222 -21.72 7.88 18.34
N LEU A 223 -21.61 7.02 17.32
CA LEU A 223 -21.86 5.58 17.38
C LEU A 223 -20.56 4.78 17.62
N GLY A 224 -19.46 5.22 17.00
CA GLY A 224 -18.18 4.53 17.09
C GLY A 224 -17.06 5.27 16.35
N SER A 225 -15.86 4.73 16.36
CA SER A 225 -14.77 5.21 15.50
C SER A 225 -13.75 4.14 15.20
N VAL A 226 -13.05 4.31 14.09
CA VAL A 226 -11.86 3.54 13.75
C VAL A 226 -10.71 4.45 13.36
N ARG A 227 -9.49 4.00 13.61
CA ARG A 227 -8.28 4.55 13.02
C ARG A 227 -8.06 3.89 11.67
N ALA A 228 -8.29 4.62 10.59
CA ALA A 228 -8.24 4.07 9.24
C ALA A 228 -6.87 4.29 8.59
N MET A 229 -6.36 3.31 7.83
CA MET A 229 -5.33 3.57 6.81
C MET A 229 -5.98 4.25 5.60
N VAL A 230 -5.27 5.10 4.86
CA VAL A 230 -5.83 5.79 3.69
C VAL A 230 -5.31 5.16 2.39
N ALA A 231 -6.23 4.73 1.54
CA ALA A 231 -5.96 4.30 0.17
C ALA A 231 -6.34 5.42 -0.81
N ALA A 232 -5.35 6.23 -1.21
CA ALA A 232 -5.54 7.42 -2.02
C ALA A 232 -5.29 7.16 -3.51
N ASN A 233 -4.29 6.33 -3.86
CA ASN A 233 -3.95 6.03 -5.26
C ASN A 233 -4.54 4.70 -5.76
N GLY A 234 -4.51 4.50 -7.09
CA GLY A 234 -5.11 3.33 -7.72
C GLY A 234 -4.53 1.99 -7.24
N SER A 235 -3.22 1.94 -6.99
CA SER A 235 -2.56 0.74 -6.47
C SER A 235 -3.04 0.44 -5.05
N GLU A 236 -3.05 1.42 -4.14
CA GLU A 236 -3.59 1.26 -2.78
C GLU A 236 -5.05 0.84 -2.74
N LYS A 237 -5.86 1.36 -3.67
CA LYS A 237 -7.28 0.97 -3.78
C LYS A 237 -7.45 -0.46 -4.29
N PHE A 238 -6.62 -0.88 -5.24
CA PHE A 238 -6.64 -2.26 -5.74
C PHE A 238 -6.17 -3.26 -4.69
N THR A 239 -5.21 -2.83 -3.87
CA THR A 239 -4.62 -3.56 -2.74
C THR A 239 -5.63 -3.85 -1.64
N GLY A 240 -6.30 -2.80 -1.16
CA GLY A 240 -7.14 -2.86 0.02
C GLY A 240 -6.46 -3.52 1.23
N LEU A 241 -7.14 -4.48 1.85
CA LEU A 241 -6.66 -5.20 3.02
C LEU A 241 -6.06 -6.59 2.71
N SER A 242 -5.81 -6.94 1.44
CA SER A 242 -5.44 -8.29 1.01
C SER A 242 -4.11 -8.85 1.56
N GLU A 243 -3.14 -8.02 1.97
CA GLU A 243 -1.94 -8.52 2.69
C GLU A 243 -2.07 -8.52 4.21
N THR A 244 -3.19 -8.02 4.74
CA THR A 244 -3.41 -7.94 6.18
C THR A 244 -3.92 -9.30 6.67
N LYS A 245 -3.28 -9.89 7.68
CA LYS A 245 -3.76 -11.15 8.30
C LYS A 245 -4.92 -10.95 9.27
N SER A 246 -5.02 -9.76 9.84
CA SER A 246 -6.07 -9.37 10.78
C SER A 246 -6.09 -7.85 10.94
N LEU A 247 -7.27 -7.30 11.23
CA LEU A 247 -7.45 -5.87 11.52
C LEU A 247 -7.76 -5.68 13.01
N GLY A 248 -7.14 -4.69 13.66
CA GLY A 248 -7.48 -4.35 15.05
C GLY A 248 -8.95 -3.95 15.21
N ALA A 249 -9.52 -4.14 16.40
CA ALA A 249 -10.96 -3.89 16.64
C ALA A 249 -11.40 -2.46 16.29
N ASP A 250 -10.52 -1.49 16.53
CA ASP A 250 -10.74 -0.07 16.23
C ASP A 250 -9.92 0.40 15.00
N GLU A 251 -9.59 -0.51 14.08
CA GLU A 251 -8.87 -0.18 12.84
C GLU A 251 -9.74 -0.35 11.60
N GLY A 252 -9.37 0.34 10.53
CA GLY A 252 -10.07 0.30 9.25
C GLY A 252 -9.16 0.66 8.07
N MET A 253 -9.72 0.63 6.87
CA MET A 253 -9.14 1.24 5.68
C MET A 253 -10.16 2.16 5.02
N LEU A 254 -9.75 3.38 4.69
CA LEU A 254 -10.53 4.42 4.05
C LEU A 254 -10.04 4.61 2.62
N PHE A 255 -10.91 4.33 1.65
CA PHE A 255 -10.71 4.59 0.24
C PHE A 255 -11.33 5.94 -0.10
N VAL A 256 -10.54 6.83 -0.71
CA VAL A 256 -10.96 8.20 -1.05
C VAL A 256 -10.96 8.40 -2.56
N TYR A 257 -12.09 8.77 -3.14
CA TYR A 257 -12.22 9.07 -4.57
C TYR A 257 -12.38 10.57 -4.82
N ASP A 258 -11.99 11.03 -6.01
CA ASP A 258 -12.05 12.46 -6.37
C ASP A 258 -13.49 12.95 -6.52
N GLU A 259 -14.39 12.07 -6.97
CA GLU A 259 -15.80 12.35 -7.19
C GLU A 259 -16.66 11.20 -6.64
N VAL A 260 -17.93 11.50 -6.36
CA VAL A 260 -18.91 10.46 -6.02
C VAL A 260 -19.12 9.57 -7.24
N GLY A 261 -18.89 8.26 -7.08
CA GLY A 261 -19.04 7.27 -8.14
C GLY A 261 -19.63 5.95 -7.64
N THR A 262 -19.95 5.07 -8.58
CA THR A 262 -20.24 3.66 -8.27
C THR A 262 -18.92 2.88 -8.24
N HIS A 263 -18.67 2.18 -7.15
CA HIS A 263 -17.48 1.36 -6.96
C HIS A 263 -17.87 -0.05 -6.56
N THR A 264 -17.11 -1.02 -7.03
CA THR A 264 -17.31 -2.44 -6.72
C THR A 264 -16.07 -2.97 -6.03
N PHE A 265 -16.26 -3.50 -4.82
CA PHE A 265 -15.21 -4.10 -4.02
C PHE A 265 -15.31 -5.62 -4.07
N VAL A 266 -14.18 -6.30 -3.90
CA VAL A 266 -14.11 -7.77 -3.85
C VAL A 266 -13.20 -8.17 -2.69
N MET A 267 -13.46 -9.34 -2.11
CA MET A 267 -12.65 -9.89 -1.00
C MET A 267 -11.46 -10.71 -1.52
N ARG A 268 -10.73 -10.21 -2.54
CA ARG A 268 -9.61 -10.93 -3.17
C ARG A 268 -8.52 -11.22 -2.13
N ASP A 269 -8.08 -12.47 -2.06
CA ASP A 269 -6.99 -12.93 -1.18
C ASP A 269 -7.14 -12.48 0.29
N MET A 270 -8.39 -12.35 0.79
CA MET A 270 -8.67 -11.91 2.16
C MET A 270 -8.66 -13.07 3.15
N ASP A 271 -8.01 -12.87 4.30
CA ASP A 271 -7.97 -13.86 5.41
C ASP A 271 -9.06 -13.66 6.47
N PHE A 272 -9.75 -12.51 6.45
CA PHE A 272 -10.74 -12.14 7.46
C PHE A 272 -11.92 -11.38 6.84
N PRO A 273 -13.12 -11.45 7.44
CA PRO A 273 -14.31 -10.85 6.86
C PRO A 273 -14.42 -9.36 7.20
N LEU A 274 -15.08 -8.59 6.33
CA LEU A 274 -15.21 -7.12 6.46
C LEU A 274 -16.66 -6.65 6.42
N ASP A 275 -16.94 -5.52 7.06
CA ASP A 275 -18.03 -4.64 6.66
C ASP A 275 -17.47 -3.60 5.68
N ILE A 276 -18.16 -3.36 4.57
CA ILE A 276 -17.79 -2.40 3.52
C ILE A 276 -18.85 -1.30 3.49
N VAL A 277 -18.48 -0.09 3.92
CA VAL A 277 -19.38 1.04 4.13
C VAL A 277 -19.12 2.11 3.08
N PHE A 278 -20.08 2.35 2.20
CA PHE A 278 -20.03 3.40 1.19
C PHE A 278 -20.66 4.68 1.73
N ALA A 279 -20.02 5.82 1.46
CA ALA A 279 -20.52 7.12 1.88
C ALA A 279 -20.33 8.19 0.80
N ASP A 280 -21.29 9.12 0.70
CA ASP A 280 -21.28 10.22 -0.26
C ASP A 280 -20.26 11.32 0.11
N ALA A 281 -20.21 12.41 -0.69
CA ALA A 281 -19.30 13.53 -0.48
C ALA A 281 -19.45 14.24 0.88
N ASN A 282 -20.61 14.10 1.53
CA ASN A 282 -20.91 14.64 2.85
C ASN A 282 -20.71 13.61 3.97
N GLY A 283 -20.18 12.43 3.63
CA GLY A 283 -20.03 11.30 4.52
C GLY A 283 -21.34 10.56 4.82
N ALA A 284 -22.45 10.86 4.16
CA ALA A 284 -23.71 10.14 4.41
C ALA A 284 -23.58 8.70 3.90
N VAL A 285 -23.84 7.72 4.76
CA VAL A 285 -23.75 6.29 4.44
C VAL A 285 -24.86 5.95 3.44
N THR A 286 -24.45 5.42 2.30
CA THR A 286 -25.33 5.08 1.17
C THR A 286 -25.61 3.58 1.12
N THR A 287 -24.60 2.77 1.40
CA THR A 287 -24.66 1.31 1.32
C THR A 287 -23.74 0.68 2.37
N ILE A 288 -24.19 -0.42 2.98
CA ILE A 288 -23.36 -1.27 3.84
C ILE A 288 -23.44 -2.70 3.30
N HIS A 289 -22.29 -3.35 3.15
CA HIS A 289 -22.19 -4.78 2.85
C HIS A 289 -21.48 -5.51 3.97
N HIS A 290 -21.89 -6.75 4.26
CA HIS A 290 -21.20 -7.64 5.21
C HIS A 290 -20.52 -8.77 4.44
N ALA A 291 -19.26 -8.56 4.07
CA ALA A 291 -18.52 -9.43 3.18
C ALA A 291 -17.82 -10.58 3.95
N PRO A 292 -18.21 -11.85 3.75
CA PRO A 292 -17.47 -12.99 4.27
C PRO A 292 -16.15 -13.21 3.52
N VAL A 293 -15.24 -13.97 4.12
CA VAL A 293 -14.06 -14.52 3.44
C VAL A 293 -14.52 -15.45 2.31
N PRO A 294 -14.06 -15.28 1.06
CA PRO A 294 -14.36 -16.21 -0.02
C PRO A 294 -13.85 -17.62 0.31
N PRO A 295 -14.51 -18.68 -0.18
CA PRO A 295 -13.96 -20.03 -0.06
C PRO A 295 -12.52 -20.12 -0.59
N GLU A 296 -11.67 -20.90 0.07
CA GLU A 296 -10.31 -21.12 -0.40
C GLU A 296 -10.28 -21.62 -1.85
N GLY A 297 -9.39 -21.06 -2.67
CA GLY A 297 -9.26 -21.41 -4.09
C GLY A 297 -10.32 -20.79 -5.00
N THR A 298 -11.15 -19.86 -4.52
CA THR A 298 -12.07 -19.09 -5.37
C THR A 298 -11.29 -18.31 -6.42
N ASN A 299 -11.64 -18.48 -7.70
CA ASN A 299 -11.02 -17.72 -8.77
C ASN A 299 -11.49 -16.27 -8.76
N GLU A 300 -10.66 -15.33 -9.24
CA GLU A 300 -11.00 -13.91 -9.23
C GLU A 300 -12.30 -13.58 -9.98
N SER A 301 -12.56 -14.25 -11.10
CA SER A 301 -13.79 -14.07 -11.89
C SER A 301 -15.06 -14.52 -11.17
N GLU A 302 -14.92 -15.31 -10.11
CA GLU A 302 -16.02 -15.87 -9.32
C GLU A 302 -16.23 -15.11 -8.00
N LEU A 303 -15.36 -14.13 -7.71
CA LEU A 303 -15.50 -13.31 -6.51
C LEU A 303 -16.81 -12.52 -6.55
N THR A 304 -17.47 -12.47 -5.40
CA THR A 304 -18.66 -11.62 -5.24
C THR A 304 -18.25 -10.15 -5.25
N GLY A 305 -18.86 -9.38 -6.15
CA GLY A 305 -18.73 -7.93 -6.18
C GLY A 305 -19.70 -7.24 -5.24
N TYR A 306 -19.18 -6.40 -4.35
CA TYR A 306 -19.94 -5.57 -3.42
C TYR A 306 -20.01 -4.15 -3.98
N GLU A 307 -21.09 -3.86 -4.71
CA GLU A 307 -21.30 -2.57 -5.37
C GLU A 307 -21.95 -1.56 -4.44
N GLY A 308 -21.48 -0.32 -4.46
CA GLY A 308 -22.10 0.81 -3.77
C GLY A 308 -21.73 2.15 -4.41
N THR A 309 -22.44 3.21 -4.03
CA THR A 309 -22.20 4.56 -4.54
C THR A 309 -21.62 5.44 -3.44
N GLY A 310 -20.47 6.06 -3.65
CA GLY A 310 -19.86 6.93 -2.66
C GLY A 310 -18.67 7.70 -3.20
N GLN A 311 -18.24 8.71 -2.46
CA GLN A 311 -16.91 9.30 -2.61
C GLN A 311 -15.91 8.63 -1.66
N TYR A 312 -16.43 8.04 -0.57
CA TYR A 312 -15.64 7.36 0.45
C TYR A 312 -16.13 5.93 0.59
N VAL A 313 -15.19 5.00 0.81
CA VAL A 313 -15.51 3.64 1.22
C VAL A 313 -14.67 3.33 2.45
N LEU A 314 -15.30 2.86 3.52
CA LEU A 314 -14.64 2.47 4.76
C LEU A 314 -14.79 0.95 4.93
N GLU A 315 -13.67 0.25 4.95
CA GLU A 315 -13.57 -1.16 5.32
C GLU A 315 -13.21 -1.28 6.81
N VAL A 316 -13.99 -2.06 7.55
CA VAL A 316 -13.77 -2.37 8.97
C VAL A 316 -14.06 -3.85 9.24
N ASN A 317 -13.67 -4.34 10.42
CA ASN A 317 -13.98 -5.72 10.82
C ASN A 317 -15.49 -6.01 10.67
N ARG A 318 -15.83 -7.17 10.10
CA ARG A 318 -17.23 -7.56 9.92
C ARG A 318 -17.97 -7.60 11.25
N GLY A 319 -19.12 -6.95 11.30
CA GLY A 319 -19.95 -6.83 12.51
C GLY A 319 -19.78 -5.50 13.23
N TRP A 320 -18.76 -4.71 12.94
CA TRP A 320 -18.57 -3.39 13.54
C TRP A 320 -19.77 -2.45 13.32
N THR A 321 -20.38 -2.51 12.12
CA THR A 321 -21.59 -1.71 11.83
C THR A 321 -22.79 -2.15 12.68
N ASN A 322 -22.94 -3.46 12.91
CA ASN A 322 -23.99 -4.01 13.77
C ASN A 322 -23.77 -3.65 15.25
N GLU A 323 -22.52 -3.68 15.72
CA GLU A 323 -22.16 -3.40 17.11
C GLU A 323 -22.33 -1.92 17.46
N THR A 324 -21.96 -1.03 16.54
CA THR A 324 -22.11 0.42 16.71
C THR A 324 -23.53 0.91 16.41
N GLY A 325 -24.32 0.12 15.67
CA GLY A 325 -25.64 0.50 15.19
C GLY A 325 -25.58 1.51 14.04
N LEU A 326 -24.49 1.52 13.27
CA LEU A 326 -24.36 2.36 12.07
C LEU A 326 -25.24 1.80 10.95
N ASP A 327 -26.15 2.64 10.43
CA ASP A 327 -27.09 2.28 9.37
C ASP A 327 -27.01 3.20 8.15
N VAL A 328 -27.67 2.81 7.06
CA VAL A 328 -27.82 3.67 5.88
C VAL A 328 -28.56 4.96 6.24
N GLY A 329 -28.00 6.11 5.83
CA GLY A 329 -28.51 7.44 6.16
C GLY A 329 -27.78 8.11 7.34
N ASP A 330 -27.04 7.35 8.14
CA ASP A 330 -26.10 7.88 9.13
C ASP A 330 -24.87 8.50 8.44
N ARG A 331 -23.88 8.95 9.21
CA ARG A 331 -22.74 9.71 8.68
C ARG A 331 -21.39 9.23 9.19
N LEU A 332 -20.44 9.09 8.27
CA LEU A 332 -19.01 9.05 8.54
C LEU A 332 -18.45 10.48 8.65
N CYS A 333 -17.75 10.77 9.74
CA CYS A 333 -17.09 12.04 10.01
C CYS A 333 -15.57 11.86 10.01
N PHE A 334 -14.89 12.73 9.26
CA PHE A 334 -13.44 12.72 9.06
C PHE A 334 -12.79 13.90 9.80
N PRO A 335 -11.54 13.75 10.29
CA PRO A 335 -10.84 14.86 10.93
C PRO A 335 -10.60 15.99 9.92
N ALA A 336 -10.70 17.25 10.38
CA ALA A 336 -10.32 18.40 9.57
C ALA A 336 -8.79 18.54 9.53
N ASN A 337 -8.22 18.80 8.35
CA ASN A 337 -6.82 19.20 8.25
C ASN A 337 -6.62 20.50 9.05
N GLN A 338 -5.72 20.47 10.04
CA GLN A 338 -5.25 21.67 10.73
C GLN A 338 -4.12 22.33 9.94
#